data_AF-A0A2C9DDN6-F1
#
_entry.id   AF-A0A2C9DDN6-F1
#
_cell.length_a   1.000
_cell.length_b   1.000
_cell.length_c   1.000
_cell.angle_alpha   90.00
_cell.angle_beta   90.00
_cell.angle_gamma   90.00
#
_symmetry.space_group_name_H-M   'P 1'
#
loop_
_entity.id
_entity.type
_entity.pdbx_description
1 polymer ?
#
loop_
_entity_poly.entity_id
_entity_poly.type
_entity_poly.pdbx_seq_one_letter_code
_entity_poly.pdbx_strand_id
1 'polypeptide(L)'
;MDDPLLHIHWRLWKVQQLTIEIRDECRVFLTSEFFEKKLDMKNGTFIVRFGEIQPFPDKIAVLIGEAAYLLRSSLDHLMFQLAKPEPGKEHNVEFPIVSSKEKFKSTHWKMPGVPRGVRSRVESVQPYHSRKRPNAKFLWQLRDLNNWDKHRLPPIHMYSFDGSGVTFKVDGPQGRIIDHKTFKGYSEEGKIIATAKPTGYWNAGEMVYPEFKIGFAPVFDHQMPKSIRDRHPLDVIAGAGNFIEHEVIPMFEEFFSA
;
A
#
# COMPACT_ATOMS: atom_id res chain seq x y z
N MET A 1 -28.50 -7.54 25.36
CA MET A 1 -27.26 -6.84 25.70
C MET A 1 -26.64 -6.49 24.35
N ASP A 2 -26.44 -5.22 24.06
CA ASP A 2 -25.87 -4.80 22.78
C ASP A 2 -24.45 -5.38 22.64
N ASP A 3 -24.12 -5.88 21.47
CA ASP A 3 -22.77 -6.40 21.17
C ASP A 3 -21.75 -5.26 21.38
N PRO A 4 -20.84 -5.36 22.36
CA PRO A 4 -19.89 -4.30 22.64
C PRO A 4 -18.97 -4.04 21.43
N LEU A 5 -18.73 -5.03 20.57
CA LEU A 5 -17.84 -4.91 19.43
C LEU A 5 -18.55 -4.42 18.14
N LEU A 6 -19.86 -4.22 18.18
CA LEU A 6 -20.66 -3.88 16.99
C LEU A 6 -20.11 -2.67 16.23
N HIS A 7 -19.73 -1.60 16.92
CA HIS A 7 -19.16 -0.40 16.31
C HIS A 7 -17.81 -0.66 15.62
N ILE A 8 -17.00 -1.57 16.17
CA ILE A 8 -15.72 -1.97 15.59
C ILE A 8 -15.96 -2.78 14.33
N HIS A 9 -16.93 -3.70 14.33
CA HIS A 9 -17.32 -4.48 13.15
C HIS A 9 -17.84 -3.59 12.02
N TRP A 10 -18.65 -2.56 12.32
CA TRP A 10 -19.09 -1.58 11.31
C TRP A 10 -17.94 -0.82 10.67
N ARG A 11 -16.90 -0.46 11.43
CA ARG A 11 -15.71 0.20 10.89
C ARG A 11 -14.89 -0.74 10.01
N LEU A 12 -14.72 -1.99 10.41
CA LEU A 12 -14.03 -3.00 9.60
C LEU A 12 -14.78 -3.25 8.29
N TRP A 13 -16.11 -3.39 8.35
CA TRP A 13 -16.95 -3.48 7.16
C TRP A 13 -16.79 -2.26 6.25
N LYS A 14 -16.79 -1.03 6.80
CA LYS A 14 -16.55 0.19 6.01
C LYS A 14 -15.16 0.19 5.37
N VAL A 15 -14.13 -0.29 6.07
CA VAL A 15 -12.78 -0.46 5.49
C VAL A 15 -12.80 -1.44 4.31
N GLN A 16 -13.56 -2.53 4.41
CA GLN A 16 -13.74 -3.47 3.28
C GLN A 16 -14.40 -2.76 2.08
N GLN A 17 -15.42 -1.92 2.31
CA GLN A 17 -16.02 -1.11 1.24
C GLN A 17 -15.03 -0.12 0.62
N LEU A 18 -14.23 0.57 1.44
CA LEU A 18 -13.19 1.48 0.97
C LEU A 18 -12.13 0.73 0.14
N THR A 19 -11.75 -0.49 0.50
CA THR A 19 -10.81 -1.28 -0.32
C THR A 19 -11.36 -1.67 -1.69
N ILE A 20 -12.68 -1.85 -1.81
CA ILE A 20 -13.34 -2.06 -3.10
C ILE A 20 -13.31 -0.77 -3.91
N GLU A 21 -13.70 0.36 -3.32
CA GLU A 21 -13.69 1.67 -3.98
C GLU A 21 -12.28 2.06 -4.44
N ILE A 22 -11.27 1.93 -3.58
CA ILE A 22 -9.86 2.17 -3.92
C ILE A 22 -9.43 1.30 -5.11
N ARG A 23 -9.81 0.02 -5.12
CA ARG A 23 -9.48 -0.89 -6.23
C ARG A 23 -10.11 -0.43 -7.54
N ASP A 24 -11.38 -0.05 -7.50
CA ASP A 24 -12.11 0.39 -8.69
C ASP A 24 -11.54 1.70 -9.24
N GLU A 25 -11.24 2.66 -8.37
CA GLU A 25 -10.59 3.93 -8.74
C GLU A 25 -9.17 3.70 -9.31
N CYS A 26 -8.37 2.82 -8.69
CA CYS A 26 -7.08 2.42 -9.24
C CYS A 26 -7.24 1.82 -10.63
N ARG A 27 -8.23 0.95 -10.84
CA ARG A 27 -8.49 0.31 -12.14
C ARG A 27 -8.83 1.36 -13.19
N VAL A 28 -9.75 2.28 -12.88
CA VAL A 28 -10.14 3.36 -13.80
C VAL A 28 -8.91 4.16 -14.23
N PHE A 29 -8.08 4.59 -13.27
CA PHE A 29 -6.85 5.32 -13.57
C PHE A 29 -5.86 4.50 -14.41
N LEU A 30 -5.61 3.24 -14.05
CA LEU A 30 -4.66 2.36 -14.76
C LEU A 30 -5.10 2.02 -16.19
N THR A 31 -6.40 2.06 -16.48
CA THR A 31 -6.94 1.86 -17.84
C THR A 31 -7.05 3.15 -18.66
N SER A 32 -6.78 4.30 -18.06
CA SER A 32 -6.76 5.59 -18.75
C SER A 32 -5.44 5.82 -19.49
N GLU A 33 -5.39 6.84 -20.33
CA GLU A 33 -4.14 7.32 -20.96
C GLU A 33 -3.32 8.17 -19.99
N PHE A 34 -3.00 7.63 -18.81
CA PHE A 34 -2.31 8.37 -17.75
C PHE A 34 -0.84 8.66 -18.07
N PHE A 35 -0.28 8.13 -19.16
CA PHE A 35 1.08 8.42 -19.59
C PHE A 35 1.20 8.45 -21.10
N GLU A 36 2.08 9.32 -21.58
CA GLU A 36 2.49 9.35 -22.97
C GLU A 36 3.69 8.41 -23.22
N LYS A 37 3.75 7.87 -24.44
CA LYS A 37 4.91 7.12 -24.94
C LYS A 37 5.66 8.01 -25.92
N LYS A 38 6.93 8.29 -25.64
CA LYS A 38 7.80 9.03 -26.57
C LYS A 38 8.79 8.08 -27.22
N LEU A 39 8.85 8.10 -28.54
CA LEU A 39 9.80 7.34 -29.35
C LEU A 39 10.69 8.33 -30.09
N ASP A 40 11.99 8.26 -29.81
CA ASP A 40 13.03 9.02 -30.49
C ASP A 40 13.99 8.08 -31.23
N MET A 41 14.70 8.62 -32.22
CA MET A 41 15.84 7.96 -32.85
C MET A 41 17.09 8.82 -32.72
N LYS A 42 18.16 8.27 -32.12
CA LYS A 42 19.45 8.95 -31.97
C LYS A 42 20.57 8.02 -32.37
N ASN A 43 21.42 8.44 -33.31
CA ASN A 43 22.58 7.66 -33.80
C ASN A 43 22.21 6.21 -34.20
N GLY A 44 21.09 6.05 -34.90
CA GLY A 44 20.57 4.74 -35.32
C GLY A 44 20.09 3.84 -34.16
N THR A 45 19.82 4.41 -32.98
CA THR A 45 19.25 3.70 -31.83
C THR A 45 17.86 4.26 -31.55
N PHE A 46 16.85 3.40 -31.49
CA PHE A 46 15.53 3.74 -30.99
C PHE A 46 15.57 3.89 -29.47
N ILE A 47 14.99 4.97 -28.97
CA ILE A 47 14.90 5.28 -27.54
C ILE A 47 13.43 5.50 -27.20
N VAL A 48 12.92 4.68 -26.29
CA VAL A 48 11.55 4.76 -25.80
C VAL A 48 11.56 5.32 -24.38
N ARG A 49 10.75 6.35 -24.14
CA ARG A 49 10.64 7.05 -22.86
C ARG A 49 9.19 7.20 -22.42
N PHE A 50 9.00 7.38 -21.13
CA PHE A 50 7.79 8.03 -20.63
C PHE A 50 7.80 9.50 -21.06
N GLY A 51 6.71 9.94 -21.67
CA GLY A 51 6.43 11.36 -21.88
C GLY A 51 5.78 11.97 -20.65
N GLU A 52 4.77 12.81 -20.85
CA GLU A 52 3.97 13.34 -19.73
C GLU A 52 3.32 12.18 -18.96
N ILE A 53 3.33 12.26 -17.63
CA ILE A 53 2.67 11.31 -16.74
C ILE A 53 1.70 12.08 -15.87
N GLN A 54 0.42 11.70 -15.95
CA GLN A 54 -0.61 12.22 -15.07
C GLN A 54 -0.36 11.76 -13.63
N PRO A 55 -0.47 12.66 -12.64
CA PRO A 55 -0.29 12.30 -11.24
C PRO A 55 -1.35 11.29 -10.80
N PHE A 56 -1.00 10.46 -9.82
CA PHE A 56 -1.96 9.55 -9.22
C PHE A 56 -3.07 10.35 -8.51
N PRO A 57 -4.37 10.02 -8.69
CA PRO A 57 -5.45 10.84 -8.16
C PRO A 57 -5.41 10.97 -6.63
N ASP A 58 -5.39 12.21 -6.13
CA ASP A 58 -5.41 12.51 -4.69
C ASP A 58 -6.59 11.87 -3.96
N LYS A 59 -7.74 11.75 -4.64
CA LYS A 59 -8.93 11.05 -4.12
C LYS A 59 -8.59 9.66 -3.58
N ILE A 60 -7.74 8.90 -4.29
CA ILE A 60 -7.39 7.55 -3.88
C ILE A 60 -6.53 7.58 -2.60
N ALA A 61 -5.61 8.53 -2.49
CA ALA A 61 -4.81 8.71 -1.27
C ALA A 61 -5.68 9.11 -0.07
N VAL A 62 -6.71 9.94 -0.27
CA VAL A 62 -7.69 10.28 0.78
C VAL A 62 -8.46 9.04 1.24
N LEU A 63 -8.94 8.20 0.32
CA LEU A 63 -9.63 6.95 0.67
C LEU A 63 -8.73 5.99 1.46
N ILE A 64 -7.44 5.92 1.11
CA ILE A 64 -6.44 5.12 1.85
C ILE A 64 -6.24 5.67 3.27
N GLY A 65 -6.16 7.00 3.42
CA GLY A 65 -6.09 7.68 4.71
C GLY A 65 -7.31 7.38 5.59
N GLU A 66 -8.52 7.47 5.03
CA GLU A 66 -9.77 7.14 5.73
C GLU A 66 -9.77 5.69 6.22
N ALA A 67 -9.36 4.74 5.36
CA ALA A 67 -9.28 3.34 5.75
C ALA A 67 -8.26 3.12 6.88
N ALA A 68 -7.08 3.75 6.81
CA ALA A 68 -6.07 3.68 7.86
C ALA A 68 -6.57 4.28 9.19
N TYR A 69 -7.26 5.42 9.13
CA TYR A 69 -7.88 6.05 10.28
C TYR A 69 -8.92 5.15 10.95
N LEU A 70 -9.83 4.54 10.18
CA LEU A 70 -10.85 3.64 10.70
C LEU A 70 -10.22 2.43 11.40
N LEU A 71 -9.21 1.81 10.79
CA LEU A 71 -8.48 0.69 11.40
C LEU A 71 -7.78 1.10 12.70
N ARG A 72 -7.11 2.26 12.71
CA ARG A 72 -6.43 2.77 13.89
C ARG A 72 -7.43 3.08 15.01
N SER A 73 -8.52 3.74 14.67
CA SER A 73 -9.57 4.12 15.61
C SER A 73 -10.30 2.90 16.16
N SER A 74 -10.50 1.84 15.37
CA SER A 74 -11.05 0.56 15.85
C SER A 74 -10.22 -0.05 16.99
N LEU A 75 -8.90 0.00 16.90
CA LEU A 75 -8.01 -0.48 17.98
C LEU A 75 -8.11 0.38 19.24
N ASP A 76 -8.21 1.71 19.10
CA ASP A 76 -8.38 2.59 20.27
C ASP A 76 -9.74 2.42 20.93
N HIS A 77 -10.80 2.23 20.13
CA HIS A 77 -12.13 1.89 20.66
C HIS A 77 -12.13 0.56 21.41
N LEU A 78 -11.46 -0.46 20.87
CA LEU A 78 -11.28 -1.75 21.57
C LEU A 78 -10.62 -1.53 22.94
N MET A 79 -9.55 -0.75 22.99
CA MET A 79 -8.87 -0.43 24.25
C MET A 79 -9.76 0.35 25.21
N PHE A 80 -10.52 1.31 24.70
CA PHE A 80 -11.42 2.13 25.51
C PHE A 80 -12.51 1.29 26.18
N GLN A 81 -13.10 0.34 25.44
CA GLN A 81 -14.12 -0.56 25.97
C GLN A 81 -13.59 -1.51 27.05
N LEU A 82 -12.30 -1.87 26.97
CA LEU A 82 -11.64 -2.76 27.91
C LEU A 82 -10.99 -2.04 29.11
N ALA A 83 -10.89 -0.71 29.03
CA ALA A 83 -10.28 0.11 30.07
C ALA A 83 -11.32 0.56 31.10
N LYS A 84 -10.88 0.76 32.34
CA LYS A 84 -11.62 1.46 33.40
C LYS A 84 -10.80 2.66 33.87
N PRO A 85 -10.59 3.68 33.01
CA PRO A 85 -9.75 4.81 33.35
C PRO A 85 -10.38 5.63 34.48
N GLU A 86 -9.55 6.23 35.31
CA GLU A 86 -10.01 7.26 36.25
C GLU A 86 -10.50 8.51 35.48
N PRO A 87 -11.46 9.27 36.03
CA PRO A 87 -11.90 10.52 35.42
C PRO A 87 -10.74 11.45 35.05
N GLY A 88 -10.76 11.96 33.82
CA GLY A 88 -9.72 12.81 33.26
C GLY A 88 -8.56 12.06 32.59
N LYS A 89 -8.52 10.71 32.62
CA LYS A 89 -7.48 9.90 31.95
C LYS A 89 -7.99 9.19 30.69
N GLU A 90 -9.26 9.36 30.32
CA GLU A 90 -9.92 8.76 29.16
C GLU A 90 -9.17 9.05 27.85
N HIS A 91 -8.73 10.30 27.66
CA HIS A 91 -8.02 10.75 26.47
C HIS A 91 -6.65 10.08 26.27
N ASN A 92 -6.10 9.44 27.31
CA ASN A 92 -4.86 8.71 27.21
C ASN A 92 -5.06 7.25 26.79
N VAL A 93 -6.29 6.73 26.82
CA VAL A 93 -6.54 5.33 26.45
C VAL A 93 -6.32 5.15 24.96
N GLU A 94 -5.28 4.40 24.63
CA GLU A 94 -4.84 4.17 23.27
C GLU A 94 -4.31 2.73 23.14
N PHE A 95 -4.52 2.10 21.98
CA PHE A 95 -3.83 0.86 21.61
C PHE A 95 -2.40 1.19 21.17
N PRO A 96 -1.36 0.91 21.99
CA PRO A 96 0.00 1.20 21.58
C PRO A 96 0.44 0.29 20.43
N ILE A 97 1.11 0.87 19.42
CA ILE A 97 1.81 0.12 18.38
C ILE A 97 3.29 0.51 18.38
N VAL A 98 4.14 -0.36 18.91
CA VAL A 98 5.55 -0.04 19.16
C VAL A 98 6.52 -1.06 18.57
N SER A 99 7.76 -0.62 18.33
CA SER A 99 8.77 -1.41 17.62
C SER A 99 9.69 -2.23 18.53
N SER A 100 9.52 -2.17 19.86
CA SER A 100 10.33 -2.96 20.79
C SER A 100 9.63 -3.15 22.15
N LYS A 101 10.13 -4.11 22.92
CA LYS A 101 9.65 -4.40 24.27
C LYS A 101 9.89 -3.23 25.23
N GLU A 102 11.02 -2.55 25.10
CA GLU A 102 11.39 -1.38 25.92
C GLU A 102 10.41 -0.24 25.66
N LYS A 103 10.08 0.04 24.40
CA LYS A 103 9.06 1.01 24.05
C LYS A 103 7.69 0.59 24.58
N PHE A 104 7.35 -0.69 24.56
CA PHE A 104 6.07 -1.16 25.13
C PHE A 104 5.97 -0.95 26.64
N LYS A 105 7.07 -1.13 27.39
CA LYS A 105 7.10 -0.78 28.81
C LYS A 105 6.78 0.71 29.04
N SER A 106 7.29 1.58 28.17
CA SER A 106 7.04 3.04 28.25
C SER A 106 5.61 3.47 27.88
N THR A 107 4.76 2.61 27.33
CA THR A 107 3.37 2.95 26.99
C THR A 107 2.38 2.73 28.13
N HIS A 108 2.85 2.52 29.37
CA HIS A 108 1.96 2.34 30.52
C HIS A 108 0.93 3.45 30.67
N TRP A 109 1.35 4.71 30.46
CA TRP A 109 0.47 5.88 30.58
C TRP A 109 -0.62 5.92 29.50
N LYS A 110 -0.47 5.18 28.40
CA LYS A 110 -1.46 5.04 27.32
C LYS A 110 -2.55 4.00 27.59
N MET A 111 -2.43 3.26 28.69
CA MET A 111 -3.34 2.17 29.04
C MET A 111 -3.86 2.35 30.48
N PRO A 112 -4.35 3.54 30.86
CA PRO A 112 -4.85 3.77 32.22
C PRO A 112 -6.09 2.89 32.46
N GLY A 113 -6.12 2.21 33.61
CA GLY A 113 -7.26 1.35 33.98
C GLY A 113 -7.41 0.07 33.14
N VAL A 114 -6.43 -0.28 32.31
CA VAL A 114 -6.46 -1.52 31.51
C VAL A 114 -6.01 -2.72 32.36
N PRO A 115 -6.78 -3.81 32.43
CA PRO A 115 -6.40 -5.02 33.16
C PRO A 115 -5.10 -5.66 32.65
N ARG A 116 -4.35 -6.33 33.55
CA ARG A 116 -3.09 -7.00 33.20
C ARG A 116 -3.25 -8.04 32.07
N GLY A 117 -4.36 -8.79 32.07
CA GLY A 117 -4.68 -9.78 31.02
C GLY A 117 -4.79 -9.13 29.64
N VAL A 118 -5.58 -8.07 29.53
CA VAL A 118 -5.72 -7.26 28.31
C VAL A 118 -4.37 -6.72 27.85
N ARG A 119 -3.58 -6.13 28.76
CA ARG A 119 -2.23 -5.63 28.44
C ARG A 119 -1.31 -6.72 27.88
N SER A 120 -1.40 -7.95 28.41
CA SER A 120 -0.63 -9.09 27.92
C SER A 120 -1.04 -9.47 26.48
N ARG A 121 -2.33 -9.41 26.14
CA ARG A 121 -2.80 -9.64 24.76
C ARG A 121 -2.30 -8.54 23.82
N VAL A 122 -2.39 -7.28 24.22
CA VAL A 122 -1.84 -6.14 23.46
C VAL A 122 -0.35 -6.31 23.19
N GLU A 123 0.44 -6.74 24.19
CA GLU A 123 1.89 -7.00 24.02
C GLU A 123 2.12 -8.10 22.98
N SER A 124 1.34 -9.19 23.03
CA SER A 124 1.54 -10.38 22.21
C SER A 124 1.33 -10.18 20.70
N VAL A 125 0.63 -9.10 20.31
CA VAL A 125 0.39 -8.73 18.91
C VAL A 125 1.30 -7.60 18.41
N GLN A 126 2.22 -7.10 19.25
CA GLN A 126 3.09 -5.99 18.87
C GLN A 126 4.03 -6.36 17.71
N PRO A 127 4.37 -5.40 16.83
CA PRO A 127 5.20 -5.63 15.64
C PRO A 127 6.56 -6.30 15.86
N TYR A 128 7.18 -6.10 17.02
CA TYR A 128 8.47 -6.73 17.34
C TYR A 128 8.38 -8.24 17.55
N HIS A 129 7.16 -8.80 17.58
CA HIS A 129 6.90 -10.24 17.52
C HIS A 129 6.75 -10.78 16.09
N SER A 130 6.94 -9.96 15.05
CA SER A 130 6.74 -10.33 13.63
C SER A 130 7.48 -11.60 13.18
N ARG A 131 8.63 -11.94 13.78
CA ARG A 131 9.31 -13.21 13.49
C ARG A 131 8.48 -14.44 13.90
N LYS A 132 7.77 -14.37 15.03
CA LYS A 132 6.92 -15.45 15.56
C LYS A 132 5.46 -15.31 15.11
N ARG A 133 5.01 -14.09 14.84
CA ARG A 133 3.67 -13.75 14.36
C ARG A 133 3.80 -12.86 13.11
N PRO A 134 4.01 -13.43 11.92
CA PRO A 134 4.28 -12.68 10.69
C PRO A 134 3.31 -11.54 10.42
N ASN A 135 2.02 -11.71 10.75
CA ASN A 135 0.97 -10.70 10.51
C ASN A 135 1.04 -9.49 11.46
N ALA A 136 1.77 -9.56 12.57
CA ALA A 136 2.01 -8.40 13.46
C ALA A 136 2.73 -7.24 12.74
N LYS A 137 3.40 -7.50 11.61
CA LYS A 137 3.97 -6.45 10.75
C LYS A 137 2.91 -5.46 10.23
N PHE A 138 1.67 -5.89 10.06
CA PHE A 138 0.60 -5.04 9.54
C PHE A 138 0.21 -3.92 10.51
N LEU A 139 0.32 -4.13 11.83
CA LEU A 139 0.13 -3.05 12.80
C LEU A 139 1.21 -1.96 12.66
N TRP A 140 2.47 -2.36 12.41
CA TRP A 140 3.53 -1.38 12.15
C TRP A 140 3.23 -0.58 10.88
N GLN A 141 2.84 -1.27 9.81
CA GLN A 141 2.48 -0.61 8.56
C GLN A 141 1.32 0.37 8.74
N LEU A 142 0.26 -0.05 9.43
CA LEU A 142 -0.88 0.79 9.78
C LEU A 142 -0.46 2.02 10.59
N ARG A 143 0.37 1.84 11.63
CA ARG A 143 0.88 2.96 12.44
C ARG A 143 1.63 3.97 11.59
N ASP A 144 2.53 3.50 10.73
CA ASP A 144 3.37 4.38 9.93
C ASP A 144 2.54 5.11 8.87
N LEU A 145 1.56 4.43 8.26
CA LEU A 145 0.62 5.04 7.31
C LEU A 145 -0.26 6.10 7.99
N ASN A 146 -0.94 5.75 9.08
CA ASN A 146 -1.79 6.68 9.82
C ASN A 146 -1.01 7.89 10.38
N ASN A 147 0.23 7.68 10.82
CA ASN A 147 1.09 8.79 11.29
C ASN A 147 1.56 9.71 10.17
N TRP A 148 1.70 9.20 8.96
CA TRP A 148 2.01 10.03 7.81
C TRP A 148 0.77 10.83 7.39
N ASP A 149 -0.34 10.12 7.18
CA ASP A 149 -1.60 10.65 6.67
C ASP A 149 -2.13 11.84 7.48
N LYS A 150 -2.06 11.77 8.81
CA LYS A 150 -2.48 12.87 9.71
C LYS A 150 -1.73 14.19 9.51
N HIS A 151 -0.61 14.18 8.80
CA HIS A 151 0.20 15.36 8.52
C HIS A 151 0.31 15.68 7.03
N ARG A 152 0.23 14.66 6.16
CA ARG A 152 0.50 14.76 4.72
C ARG A 152 -0.25 13.68 3.98
N LEU A 153 -0.76 14.01 2.81
CA LEU A 153 -1.34 13.01 1.91
C LEU A 153 -0.30 11.94 1.55
N PRO A 154 -0.62 10.63 1.62
CA PRO A 154 0.30 9.57 1.25
C PRO A 154 0.66 9.62 -0.24
N PRO A 155 1.94 9.86 -0.61
CA PRO A 155 2.36 9.84 -2.01
C PRO A 155 2.30 8.42 -2.60
N ILE A 156 1.69 8.29 -3.77
CA ILE A 156 1.52 7.01 -4.49
C ILE A 156 2.04 7.17 -5.90
N HIS A 157 2.94 6.27 -6.30
CA HIS A 157 3.58 6.26 -7.62
C HIS A 157 3.22 4.99 -8.39
N MET A 158 3.23 5.08 -9.72
CA MET A 158 3.12 3.90 -10.58
C MET A 158 4.46 3.16 -10.66
N TYR A 159 4.41 1.85 -10.49
CA TYR A 159 5.57 0.98 -10.58
C TYR A 159 5.34 -0.13 -11.61
N SER A 160 6.26 -0.28 -12.55
CA SER A 160 6.27 -1.41 -13.48
C SER A 160 7.01 -2.60 -12.89
N PHE A 161 6.35 -3.76 -12.92
CA PHE A 161 6.85 -5.02 -12.36
C PHE A 161 7.48 -5.94 -13.42
N ASP A 162 8.03 -7.07 -12.97
CA ASP A 162 8.68 -8.04 -13.84
C ASP A 162 7.73 -8.56 -14.93
N GLY A 163 8.22 -8.65 -16.17
CA GLY A 163 7.41 -8.99 -17.34
C GLY A 163 6.86 -7.78 -18.11
N SER A 164 7.05 -6.57 -17.58
CA SER A 164 6.88 -5.33 -18.34
C SER A 164 8.03 -5.12 -19.33
N GLY A 165 7.72 -4.61 -20.52
CA GLY A 165 8.73 -4.34 -21.54
C GLY A 165 8.20 -3.77 -22.85
N VAL A 166 9.14 -3.56 -23.77
CA VAL A 166 8.89 -3.09 -25.13
C VAL A 166 9.49 -4.08 -26.11
N THR A 167 8.68 -4.52 -27.07
CA THR A 167 9.08 -5.39 -28.16
C THR A 167 9.18 -4.54 -29.43
N PHE A 168 10.35 -4.52 -30.07
CA PHE A 168 10.54 -3.82 -31.33
C PHE A 168 10.25 -4.79 -32.47
N LYS A 169 9.39 -4.37 -33.39
CA LYS A 169 8.94 -5.16 -34.55
C LYS A 169 9.19 -4.40 -35.84
N VAL A 170 9.41 -5.15 -36.92
CA VAL A 170 9.48 -4.63 -38.29
C VAL A 170 8.20 -5.03 -39.03
N ASP A 171 7.61 -4.08 -39.78
CA ASP A 171 6.47 -4.34 -40.66
C ASP A 171 6.83 -5.30 -41.80
N GLY A 172 5.91 -6.24 -42.10
CA GLY A 172 6.05 -7.27 -43.13
C GLY A 172 5.03 -8.40 -42.95
N PRO A 173 4.93 -9.37 -43.87
CA PRO A 173 3.86 -10.40 -43.88
C PRO A 173 3.73 -11.24 -42.60
N GLN A 174 4.77 -11.27 -41.77
CA GLN A 174 4.82 -12.06 -40.54
C GLN A 174 5.13 -11.24 -39.27
N GLY A 175 5.37 -9.91 -39.38
CA GLY A 175 5.73 -9.04 -38.25
C GLY A 175 6.91 -9.57 -37.42
N ARG A 176 8.15 -9.28 -37.83
CA ARG A 176 9.35 -9.89 -37.20
C ARG A 176 9.81 -9.10 -35.97
N ILE A 177 10.02 -9.80 -34.86
CA ILE A 177 10.64 -9.23 -33.65
C ILE A 177 12.14 -9.06 -33.88
N ILE A 178 12.65 -7.85 -33.62
CA ILE A 178 14.08 -7.52 -33.75
C ILE A 178 14.77 -7.34 -32.40
N ASP A 179 14.05 -6.93 -31.36
CA ASP A 179 14.57 -6.77 -30.01
C ASP A 179 13.43 -6.81 -28.99
N HIS A 180 13.74 -7.19 -27.77
CA HIS A 180 12.83 -7.11 -26.63
C HIS A 180 13.58 -6.61 -25.41
N LYS A 181 13.08 -5.54 -24.79
CA LYS A 181 13.66 -4.94 -23.59
C LYS A 181 12.66 -4.98 -22.45
N THR A 182 13.07 -5.57 -21.33
CA THR A 182 12.30 -5.56 -20.10
C THR A 182 12.49 -4.24 -19.37
N PHE A 183 11.44 -3.75 -18.71
CA PHE A 183 11.47 -2.57 -17.87
C PHE A 183 10.86 -2.87 -16.50
N LYS A 184 11.55 -2.47 -15.44
CA LYS A 184 11.06 -2.53 -14.06
C LYS A 184 11.47 -1.25 -13.34
N GLY A 185 10.54 -0.63 -12.63
CA GLY A 185 10.80 0.59 -11.87
C GLY A 185 9.63 1.56 -11.89
N TYR A 186 9.80 2.69 -11.19
CA TYR A 186 8.80 3.75 -11.18
C TYR A 186 8.65 4.40 -12.56
N SER A 187 7.42 4.80 -12.86
CA SER A 187 7.09 5.67 -13.98
C SER A 187 7.48 7.10 -13.61
N GLU A 188 8.49 7.64 -14.30
CA GLU A 188 8.96 9.02 -14.13
C GLU A 188 9.06 9.65 -15.52
N GLU A 189 8.64 10.91 -15.66
CA GLU A 189 8.70 11.63 -16.92
C GLU A 189 10.13 11.66 -17.47
N GLY A 190 10.28 11.40 -18.77
CA GLY A 190 11.56 11.37 -19.48
C GLY A 190 12.39 10.10 -19.25
N LYS A 191 12.01 9.23 -18.31
CA LYS A 191 12.75 7.99 -18.00
C LYS A 191 12.74 7.04 -19.19
N ILE A 192 13.91 6.46 -19.46
CA ILE A 192 14.10 5.48 -20.53
C ILE A 192 13.46 4.17 -20.11
N ILE A 193 12.53 3.69 -20.94
CA ILE A 193 11.87 2.39 -20.78
C ILE A 193 12.69 1.32 -21.52
N ALA A 194 13.10 1.63 -22.75
CA ALA A 194 13.81 0.70 -23.61
C ALA A 194 14.70 1.44 -24.61
N THR A 195 15.79 0.79 -25.02
CA THR A 195 16.57 1.19 -26.18
C THR A 195 16.79 -0.01 -27.07
N ALA A 196 16.67 0.18 -28.37
CA ALA A 196 16.99 -0.85 -29.35
C ALA A 196 17.87 -0.24 -30.42
N LYS A 197 19.10 -0.75 -30.52
CA LYS A 197 19.95 -0.51 -31.68
C LYS A 197 19.72 -1.69 -32.60
N PRO A 198 18.95 -1.55 -33.67
CA PRO A 198 18.76 -2.67 -34.55
C PRO A 198 20.15 -3.00 -35.15
N THR A 199 20.51 -4.28 -35.17
CA THR A 199 21.78 -4.77 -35.73
C THR A 199 21.47 -5.89 -36.71
N GLY A 200 21.73 -5.65 -38.00
CA GLY A 200 21.54 -6.64 -39.06
C GLY A 200 20.12 -6.65 -39.64
N TYR A 201 20.06 -6.51 -40.97
CA TYR A 201 18.91 -6.87 -41.82
C TYR A 201 17.58 -6.15 -41.51
N TRP A 202 17.52 -4.84 -41.70
CA TRP A 202 16.26 -4.23 -42.18
C TRP A 202 16.47 -3.83 -43.63
N ASN A 203 15.51 -4.17 -44.48
CA ASN A 203 15.53 -3.72 -45.86
C ASN A 203 15.22 -2.22 -45.90
N ALA A 204 15.82 -1.50 -46.85
CA ALA A 204 15.46 -0.10 -47.08
C ALA A 204 13.96 -0.01 -47.40
N GLY A 205 13.19 0.70 -46.57
CA GLY A 205 11.74 0.84 -46.69
C GLY A 205 10.91 0.10 -45.62
N GLU A 206 11.53 -0.75 -44.79
CA GLU A 206 10.87 -1.39 -43.66
C GLU A 206 10.69 -0.42 -42.48
N MET A 207 9.49 -0.34 -41.92
CA MET A 207 9.19 0.46 -40.73
C MET A 207 9.36 -0.36 -39.45
N VAL A 208 10.05 0.20 -38.46
CA VAL A 208 10.18 -0.37 -37.12
C VAL A 208 9.17 0.31 -36.20
N TYR A 209 8.38 -0.47 -35.46
CA TYR A 209 7.48 0.04 -34.43
C TYR A 209 7.69 -0.67 -33.08
N PRO A 210 7.60 0.06 -31.96
CA PRO A 210 7.58 -0.51 -30.62
C PRO A 210 6.17 -0.96 -30.24
N GLU A 211 6.04 -2.22 -29.83
CA GLU A 211 4.87 -2.75 -29.13
C GLU A 211 5.11 -2.75 -27.62
N PHE A 212 4.21 -2.14 -26.87
CA PHE A 212 4.35 -1.94 -25.43
C PHE A 212 3.53 -2.96 -24.67
N LYS A 213 4.17 -3.69 -23.76
CA LYS A 213 3.49 -4.52 -22.77
C LYS A 213 4.00 -4.13 -21.40
N ILE A 214 3.47 -3.05 -20.85
CA ILE A 214 3.88 -2.52 -19.54
C ILE A 214 2.70 -2.65 -18.58
N GLY A 215 2.86 -3.48 -17.57
CA GLY A 215 1.96 -3.55 -16.42
C GLY A 215 2.39 -2.54 -15.36
N PHE A 216 1.41 -1.92 -14.71
CA PHE A 216 1.64 -0.97 -13.62
C PHE A 216 0.86 -1.40 -12.38
N ALA A 217 1.41 -1.06 -11.22
CA ALA A 217 0.73 -1.15 -9.94
C ALA A 217 1.00 0.12 -9.12
N PRO A 218 0.01 0.62 -8.35
CA PRO A 218 0.26 1.68 -7.39
C PRO A 218 1.13 1.17 -6.24
N VAL A 219 2.14 1.94 -5.87
CA VAL A 219 2.97 1.69 -4.69
C VAL A 219 3.15 2.98 -3.90
N PHE A 220 3.31 2.85 -2.58
CA PHE A 220 3.75 3.97 -1.74
C PHE A 220 5.14 4.43 -2.18
N ASP A 221 5.28 5.75 -2.36
CA ASP A 221 6.51 6.37 -2.87
C ASP A 221 7.74 6.10 -1.99
N HIS A 222 8.93 6.30 -2.57
CA HIS A 222 10.23 6.11 -1.92
C HIS A 222 10.45 6.98 -0.67
N GLN A 223 9.69 8.07 -0.50
CA GLN A 223 9.69 8.93 0.68
C GLN A 223 8.95 8.32 1.88
N MET A 224 8.11 7.32 1.65
CA MET A 224 7.30 6.70 2.69
C MET A 224 8.19 5.88 3.67
N PRO A 225 7.72 5.66 4.92
CA PRO A 225 8.44 4.84 5.89
C PRO A 225 8.79 3.46 5.33
N LYS A 226 9.98 2.93 5.69
CA LYS A 226 10.49 1.63 5.20
C LYS A 226 9.53 0.44 5.41
N SER A 227 8.61 0.54 6.37
CA SER A 227 7.60 -0.47 6.63
C SER A 227 6.59 -0.60 5.49
N ILE A 228 6.30 0.49 4.78
CA ILE A 228 5.24 0.61 3.76
C ILE A 228 5.71 1.09 2.38
N ARG A 229 6.86 1.75 2.27
CA ARG A 229 7.48 2.11 0.99
C ARG A 229 7.52 0.90 0.04
N ASP A 230 7.25 1.16 -1.24
CA ASP A 230 7.28 0.18 -2.34
C ASP A 230 6.24 -0.94 -2.21
N ARG A 231 5.29 -0.80 -1.27
CA ARG A 231 4.17 -1.73 -1.12
C ARG A 231 2.94 -1.19 -1.80
N HIS A 232 2.11 -2.11 -2.28
CA HIS A 232 0.79 -1.81 -2.78
C HIS A 232 -0.11 -1.32 -1.63
N PRO A 233 -0.81 -0.16 -1.76
CA PRO A 233 -1.63 0.38 -0.68
C PRO A 233 -2.72 -0.58 -0.18
N LEU A 234 -3.38 -1.31 -1.09
CA LEU A 234 -4.38 -2.30 -0.72
C LEU A 234 -3.81 -3.47 0.09
N ASP A 235 -2.55 -3.89 -0.14
CA ASP A 235 -1.95 -4.97 0.65
C ASP A 235 -1.73 -4.54 2.11
N VAL A 236 -1.39 -3.26 2.32
CA VAL A 236 -1.21 -2.67 3.66
C VAL A 236 -2.56 -2.56 4.37
N ILE A 237 -3.57 -1.98 3.72
CA ILE A 237 -4.89 -1.75 4.32
C ILE A 237 -5.63 -3.08 4.54
N ALA A 238 -5.77 -3.91 3.51
CA ALA A 238 -6.48 -5.18 3.63
C ALA A 238 -5.74 -6.15 4.56
N GLY A 239 -4.39 -6.17 4.52
CA GLY A 239 -3.59 -6.96 5.44
C GLY A 239 -3.78 -6.54 6.90
N ALA A 240 -3.83 -5.24 7.18
CA ALA A 240 -4.12 -4.73 8.52
C ALA A 240 -5.56 -4.99 8.96
N GLY A 241 -6.54 -4.78 8.07
CA GLY A 241 -7.95 -5.10 8.33
C GLY A 241 -8.15 -6.56 8.69
N ASN A 242 -7.67 -7.48 7.85
CA ASN A 242 -7.77 -8.92 8.08
C ASN A 242 -7.07 -9.35 9.37
N PHE A 243 -5.89 -8.79 9.66
CA PHE A 243 -5.18 -9.09 10.90
C PHE A 243 -5.97 -8.62 12.13
N ILE A 244 -6.53 -7.41 12.08
CA ILE A 244 -7.33 -6.85 13.17
C ILE A 244 -8.60 -7.67 13.39
N GLU A 245 -9.32 -7.98 12.31
CA GLU A 245 -10.61 -8.69 12.35
C GLU A 245 -10.47 -10.14 12.79
N HIS A 246 -9.50 -10.88 12.25
CA HIS A 246 -9.44 -12.33 12.41
C HIS A 246 -8.40 -12.81 13.43
N GLU A 247 -7.46 -11.96 13.85
CA GLU A 247 -6.47 -12.33 14.87
C GLU A 247 -6.51 -11.43 16.09
N VAL A 248 -6.63 -10.11 15.94
CA VAL A 248 -6.56 -9.20 17.10
C VAL A 248 -7.86 -9.24 17.90
N ILE A 249 -9.00 -8.91 17.30
CA ILE A 249 -10.29 -8.82 18.02
C ILE A 249 -10.65 -10.13 18.74
N PRO A 250 -10.54 -11.33 18.11
CA PRO A 250 -10.88 -12.58 18.78
C PRO A 250 -10.07 -12.84 20.06
N MET A 251 -8.84 -12.31 20.17
CA MET A 251 -8.03 -12.44 21.39
C MET A 251 -8.58 -11.65 22.59
N PHE A 252 -9.55 -10.76 22.37
CA PHE A 252 -10.14 -9.91 23.41
C PHE A 252 -11.60 -10.23 23.74
N GLU A 253 -12.27 -11.08 22.95
CA GLU A 253 -13.66 -11.51 23.19
C GLU A 253 -13.85 -12.13 24.59
N GLU A 254 -12.82 -12.83 25.08
CA GLU A 254 -12.79 -13.43 26.43
C GLU A 254 -12.99 -12.40 27.56
N PHE A 255 -12.69 -11.11 27.33
CA PHE A 255 -12.84 -10.05 28.34
C PHE A 255 -14.21 -9.38 28.32
N PHE A 256 -15.04 -9.63 27.31
CA PHE A 256 -16.41 -9.12 27.21
C PHE A 256 -17.47 -10.11 27.69
N SER A 257 -17.09 -11.39 27.82
CA SER A 257 -17.97 -12.47 28.26
C SER A 257 -17.96 -12.69 29.79
N ALA A 258 -17.35 -11.76 30.55
CA ALA A 258 -17.10 -11.86 31.99
C ALA A 258 -17.99 -10.93 32.81
#